data_AF-A0A2V6LWT7-F1
#
_entry.id   AF-A0A2V6LWT7-F1
#
_cell.length_a   1.000
_cell.length_b   1.000
_cell.length_c   1.000
_cell.angle_alpha   90.00
_cell.angle_beta   90.00
_cell.angle_gamma   90.00
#
_symmetry.space_group_name_H-M   'P 1'
#
loop_
_entity.id
_entity.type
_entity.pdbx_description
1 polymer ?
#
loop_
_entity_poly.entity_id
_entity_poly.type
_entity_poly.pdbx_seq_one_letter_code
_entity_poly.pdbx_strand_id
1 'polypeptide(L)'
;MGGGTITFNIPGTGVHTISPLSALPNIAQPVTIDGYTQPGSSPNTNPPTMGDNAVIQIELSGAMAPVINGLTLLFAVADNCTVRGLVINSFQLNAIDINSNGNTIEGNFIGTNAAGTAALPNGASSMGGVIFVGASSNNTVGGTTPDARNLISGNIGEGVSFGGTGNTVQGNFIGTDVTGTLPLGNTDRGVFINASNCLVGGTT
;
A
#
# COMPACT_ATOMS: atom_id res chain seq x y z
N MET A 1 4.12 -2.65 24.29
CA MET A 1 2.70 -2.88 24.61
C MET A 1 1.98 -3.02 23.29
N GLY A 2 1.34 -4.16 23.06
CA GLY A 2 0.98 -4.65 21.72
C GLY A 2 -0.05 -3.77 21.03
N GLY A 3 0.26 -3.37 19.80
CA GLY A 3 -0.70 -2.73 18.91
C GLY A 3 -1.89 -3.63 18.65
N GLY A 4 -3.09 -3.05 18.55
CA GLY A 4 -4.31 -3.79 18.21
C GLY A 4 -4.26 -4.33 16.78
N THR A 5 -5.15 -5.26 16.46
CA THR A 5 -5.38 -5.70 15.07
C THR A 5 -6.76 -5.24 14.63
N ILE A 6 -6.84 -4.55 13.50
CA ILE A 6 -8.08 -4.29 12.79
C ILE A 6 -8.32 -5.49 11.87
N THR A 7 -9.42 -6.21 12.14
CA THR A 7 -9.86 -7.37 11.37
C THR A 7 -11.17 -7.08 10.66
N PHE A 8 -11.45 -7.83 9.60
CA PHE A 8 -12.62 -7.69 8.76
C PHE A 8 -13.39 -9.01 8.69
N ASN A 9 -14.72 -8.93 8.78
CA ASN A 9 -15.62 -10.07 8.64
C ASN A 9 -16.97 -9.58 8.10
N ILE A 10 -16.92 -8.90 6.97
CA ILE A 10 -18.09 -8.30 6.32
C ILE A 10 -18.87 -9.42 5.62
N PRO A 11 -20.18 -9.61 5.91
CA PRO A 11 -20.99 -10.63 5.25
C PRO A 11 -21.15 -10.38 3.75
N GLY A 12 -21.14 -11.47 2.97
CA GLY A 12 -21.31 -11.43 1.52
C GLY A 12 -20.10 -11.97 0.77
N THR A 13 -20.24 -12.10 -0.55
CA THR A 13 -19.20 -12.62 -1.45
C THR A 13 -18.60 -11.51 -2.29
N GLY A 14 -17.33 -11.65 -2.65
CA GLY A 14 -16.63 -10.68 -3.49
C GLY A 14 -16.13 -9.47 -2.70
N VAL A 15 -15.73 -8.45 -3.45
CA VAL A 15 -15.06 -7.27 -2.91
C VAL A 15 -16.04 -6.42 -2.12
N HIS A 16 -15.65 -6.07 -0.90
CA HIS A 16 -16.34 -5.15 -0.02
C HIS A 16 -15.66 -3.79 -0.07
N THR A 17 -16.32 -2.84 -0.72
CA THR A 17 -15.81 -1.47 -0.85
C THR A 17 -16.22 -0.61 0.35
N ILE A 18 -15.23 -0.07 1.05
CA ILE A 18 -15.35 0.96 2.08
C ILE A 18 -15.07 2.30 1.42
N SER A 19 -16.07 3.19 1.40
CA SER A 19 -15.98 4.52 0.79
C SER A 19 -16.10 5.61 1.86
N PRO A 20 -14.98 6.21 2.29
CA PRO A 20 -15.02 7.31 3.24
C PRO A 20 -15.78 8.51 2.67
N LEU A 21 -16.66 9.10 3.47
CA LEU A 21 -17.35 10.37 3.14
C LEU A 21 -16.68 11.58 3.83
N SER A 22 -15.65 11.31 4.64
CA SER A 22 -14.85 12.28 5.37
C SER A 22 -13.42 11.74 5.51
N ALA A 23 -12.51 12.58 6.03
CA ALA A 23 -11.19 12.12 6.43
C ALA A 23 -11.29 10.90 7.35
N LEU A 24 -10.52 9.86 7.03
CA LEU A 24 -10.34 8.75 7.95
C LEU A 24 -9.54 9.22 9.17
N PRO A 25 -9.84 8.70 10.38
CA PRO A 25 -9.01 8.98 11.54
C PRO A 25 -7.57 8.58 11.30
N ASN A 26 -6.64 9.42 11.73
CA ASN A 26 -5.23 9.08 11.69
C ASN A 26 -4.92 7.89 12.61
N ILE A 27 -3.99 7.05 12.19
CA ILE A 27 -3.45 6.00 13.05
C ILE A 27 -2.54 6.67 14.08
N ALA A 28 -2.85 6.47 15.36
CA ALA A 28 -2.19 7.14 16.49
C ALA A 28 -1.69 6.15 17.57
N GLN A 29 -1.60 4.88 17.22
CA GLN A 29 -0.97 3.82 18.01
C GLN A 29 -0.48 2.73 17.04
N PRO A 30 0.50 1.89 17.43
CA PRO A 30 0.87 0.72 16.63
C PRO A 30 -0.37 -0.13 16.36
N VAL A 31 -0.55 -0.56 15.12
CA VAL A 31 -1.72 -1.35 14.70
C VAL A 31 -1.36 -2.21 13.50
N THR A 32 -1.92 -3.40 13.46
CA THR A 32 -1.97 -4.22 12.25
C THR A 32 -3.34 -4.05 11.61
N ILE A 33 -3.41 -3.52 10.39
CA ILE A 33 -4.60 -3.54 9.55
C ILE A 33 -4.44 -4.73 8.61
N ASP A 34 -5.26 -5.77 8.83
CA ASP A 34 -5.14 -7.02 8.10
C ASP A 34 -6.42 -7.34 7.32
N GLY A 35 -6.47 -6.92 6.07
CA GLY A 35 -7.58 -7.23 5.17
C GLY A 35 -7.64 -8.70 4.75
N TYR A 36 -6.58 -9.49 4.95
CA TYR A 36 -6.64 -10.94 4.71
C TYR A 36 -7.51 -11.68 5.73
N THR A 37 -7.89 -11.02 6.84
CA THR A 37 -8.88 -11.57 7.77
C THR A 37 -10.30 -11.63 7.19
N GLN A 38 -10.59 -10.85 6.13
CA GLN A 38 -11.88 -10.91 5.45
C GLN A 38 -12.07 -12.27 4.77
N PRO A 39 -13.16 -13.01 5.08
CA PRO A 39 -13.47 -14.26 4.39
C PRO A 39 -13.44 -14.14 2.87
N GLY A 40 -12.75 -15.09 2.22
CA GLY A 40 -12.55 -15.11 0.77
C GLY A 40 -11.30 -14.36 0.29
N SER A 41 -10.53 -13.73 1.18
CA SER A 41 -9.19 -13.21 0.88
C SER A 41 -8.12 -14.29 1.05
N SER A 42 -7.03 -14.19 0.31
CA SER A 42 -5.86 -15.06 0.42
C SER A 42 -4.57 -14.32 0.04
N PRO A 43 -3.49 -14.42 0.82
CA PRO A 43 -2.20 -13.83 0.45
C PRO A 43 -1.60 -14.47 -0.80
N ASN A 44 -0.73 -13.72 -1.47
CA ASN A 44 0.04 -14.25 -2.59
C ASN A 44 0.95 -15.40 -2.13
N THR A 45 0.98 -16.45 -2.94
CA THR A 45 1.84 -17.63 -2.75
C THR A 45 2.76 -17.87 -3.93
N ASN A 46 2.60 -17.11 -5.02
CA ASN A 46 3.40 -17.30 -6.22
C ASN A 46 4.83 -16.79 -6.03
N PRO A 47 5.85 -17.54 -6.50
CA PRO A 47 7.24 -17.12 -6.41
C PRO A 47 7.49 -15.81 -7.18
N PRO A 48 8.62 -15.13 -6.95
CA PRO A 48 8.96 -13.86 -7.63
C PRO A 48 8.97 -13.94 -9.16
N THR A 49 9.11 -15.13 -9.74
CA THR A 49 9.13 -15.38 -11.19
C THR A 49 7.75 -15.49 -11.83
N MET A 50 6.68 -15.36 -11.04
CA MET A 50 5.29 -15.49 -11.49
C MET A 50 4.48 -14.26 -11.08
N GLY A 51 3.35 -14.06 -11.76
CA GLY A 51 2.35 -13.07 -11.38
C GLY A 51 1.87 -13.23 -9.93
N ASP A 52 1.16 -12.24 -9.43
CA ASP A 52 0.56 -12.25 -8.10
C ASP A 52 -0.78 -13.00 -8.12
N ASN A 53 -1.01 -13.91 -7.16
CA ASN A 53 -2.27 -14.63 -7.00
C ASN A 53 -3.03 -14.28 -5.70
N ALA A 54 -2.69 -13.16 -5.06
CA ALA A 54 -3.47 -12.67 -3.94
C ALA A 54 -4.92 -12.45 -4.34
N VAL A 55 -5.83 -12.82 -3.45
CA VAL A 55 -7.24 -12.44 -3.52
C VAL A 55 -7.47 -11.47 -2.38
N ILE A 56 -7.82 -10.23 -2.71
CA ILE A 56 -8.07 -9.18 -1.73
C ILE A 56 -9.53 -8.76 -1.81
N GLN A 57 -10.27 -8.95 -0.72
CA GLN A 57 -11.70 -8.64 -0.68
C GLN A 57 -12.03 -7.31 0.01
N ILE A 58 -11.07 -6.61 0.61
CA ILE A 58 -11.30 -5.30 1.21
C ILE A 58 -10.75 -4.23 0.28
N GLU A 59 -11.64 -3.39 -0.23
CA GLU A 59 -11.28 -2.21 -1.00
C GLU A 59 -11.56 -0.95 -0.18
N LEU A 60 -10.53 -0.15 0.04
CA LEU A 60 -10.65 1.20 0.55
C LEU A 60 -10.59 2.16 -0.64
N SER A 61 -11.75 2.73 -1.00
CA SER A 61 -11.88 3.59 -2.18
C SER A 61 -12.14 5.04 -1.80
N GLY A 62 -11.29 5.94 -2.27
CA GLY A 62 -11.41 7.39 -2.11
C GLY A 62 -12.36 8.07 -3.10
N ALA A 63 -13.06 7.33 -3.97
CA ALA A 63 -13.87 7.90 -5.05
C ALA A 63 -14.96 8.88 -4.57
N MET A 64 -15.45 8.70 -3.34
CA MET A 64 -16.43 9.56 -2.68
C MET A 64 -15.83 10.47 -1.60
N ALA A 65 -14.52 10.36 -1.37
CA ALA A 65 -13.85 11.09 -0.31
C ALA A 65 -13.57 12.55 -0.74
N PRO A 66 -13.51 13.49 0.22
CA PRO A 66 -12.95 14.81 -0.03
C PRO A 66 -11.45 14.73 -0.39
N VAL A 67 -10.78 15.88 -0.56
CA VAL A 67 -9.33 15.93 -0.81
C VAL A 67 -8.56 15.42 0.42
N ILE A 68 -8.32 14.11 0.50
CA ILE A 68 -7.68 13.43 1.64
C ILE A 68 -6.75 12.31 1.15
N ASN A 69 -5.84 11.90 2.03
CA ASN A 69 -5.12 10.62 1.90
C ASN A 69 -6.05 9.45 2.21
N GLY A 70 -5.67 8.25 1.76
CA GLY A 70 -6.32 7.00 2.18
C GLY A 70 -6.04 6.69 3.63
N LEU A 71 -4.83 6.23 3.93
CA LEU A 71 -4.36 5.98 5.28
C LEU A 71 -3.26 6.98 5.66
N THR A 72 -3.29 7.48 6.89
CA THR A 72 -2.25 8.36 7.44
C THR A 72 -1.68 7.75 8.72
N LEU A 73 -0.39 7.41 8.71
CA LEU A 73 0.35 6.90 9.86
C LEU A 73 1.17 8.04 10.48
N LEU A 74 0.79 8.45 11.70
CA LEU A 74 1.34 9.65 12.34
C LEU A 74 2.67 9.41 13.09
N PHE A 75 3.51 10.44 13.06
CA PHE A 75 4.81 10.50 13.71
C PHE A 75 4.82 10.16 15.20
N ALA A 76 5.77 9.32 15.58
CA ALA A 76 6.05 8.84 16.94
C ALA A 76 4.92 8.07 17.64
N VAL A 77 3.72 8.04 17.05
CA VAL A 77 2.54 7.38 17.63
C VAL A 77 2.11 6.17 16.80
N ALA A 78 2.37 6.16 15.49
CA ALA A 78 2.08 5.03 14.60
C ALA A 78 3.36 4.33 14.15
N ASP A 79 4.36 4.19 15.03
CA ASP A 79 5.54 3.38 14.72
C ASP A 79 5.18 1.89 14.80
N ASN A 80 5.81 1.05 13.98
CA ASN A 80 5.59 -0.41 13.96
C ASN A 80 4.15 -0.82 13.58
N CYS A 81 3.49 -0.06 12.69
CA CYS A 81 2.24 -0.49 12.09
C CYS A 81 2.49 -1.48 10.94
N THR A 82 1.50 -2.34 10.68
CA THR A 82 1.45 -3.17 9.48
C THR A 82 0.16 -2.88 8.72
N VAL A 83 0.27 -2.66 7.42
CA VAL A 83 -0.88 -2.54 6.51
C VAL A 83 -0.76 -3.64 5.47
N ARG A 84 -1.73 -4.57 5.46
CA ARG A 84 -1.73 -5.70 4.52
C ARG A 84 -3.11 -6.11 4.04
N GLY A 85 -3.14 -6.71 2.85
CA GLY A 85 -4.34 -7.31 2.28
C GLY A 85 -5.43 -6.30 1.96
N LEU A 86 -5.08 -5.10 1.52
CA LEU A 86 -6.02 -4.07 1.10
C LEU A 86 -5.85 -3.71 -0.37
N VAL A 87 -6.96 -3.41 -1.04
CA VAL A 87 -6.98 -2.59 -2.25
C VAL A 87 -7.16 -1.15 -1.82
N ILE A 88 -6.26 -0.24 -2.20
CA ILE A 88 -6.36 1.19 -1.86
C ILE A 88 -6.29 2.01 -3.14
N ASN A 89 -7.38 2.69 -3.47
CA ASN A 89 -7.52 3.37 -4.75
C ASN A 89 -8.37 4.63 -4.70
N SER A 90 -8.34 5.41 -5.78
CA SER A 90 -9.23 6.55 -6.02
C SER A 90 -9.14 7.70 -5.00
N PHE A 91 -8.10 7.76 -4.16
CA PHE A 91 -7.88 8.93 -3.29
C PHE A 91 -7.33 10.11 -4.08
N GLN A 92 -7.72 11.33 -3.72
CA GLN A 92 -7.21 12.53 -4.41
C GLN A 92 -5.77 12.89 -3.99
N LEU A 93 -5.30 12.36 -2.86
CA LEU A 93 -3.94 12.49 -2.36
C LEU A 93 -3.25 11.12 -2.27
N ASN A 94 -2.35 10.90 -1.31
CA ASN A 94 -1.60 9.65 -1.20
C ASN A 94 -2.51 8.49 -0.80
N ALA A 95 -2.25 7.29 -1.33
CA ALA A 95 -2.93 6.09 -0.87
C ALA A 95 -2.58 5.80 0.59
N ILE A 96 -1.28 5.87 0.91
CA ILE A 96 -0.75 5.74 2.27
C ILE A 96 0.30 6.83 2.48
N ASP A 97 0.05 7.68 3.47
CA ASP A 97 0.95 8.73 3.94
C ASP A 97 1.62 8.29 5.25
N ILE A 98 2.94 8.14 5.23
CA ILE A 98 3.71 7.59 6.36
C ILE A 98 4.64 8.66 6.91
N ASN A 99 4.34 9.08 8.13
CA ASN A 99 5.17 10.00 8.90
C ASN A 99 5.70 9.30 10.15
N SER A 100 5.89 7.98 10.16
CA SER A 100 6.35 7.20 11.31
C SER A 100 7.46 6.20 10.93
N ASN A 101 7.95 5.43 11.91
CA ASN A 101 9.10 4.52 11.75
C ASN A 101 8.71 3.06 11.86
N GLY A 102 9.51 2.17 11.26
CA GLY A 102 9.38 0.73 11.47
C GLY A 102 8.09 0.13 10.91
N ASN A 103 7.40 0.81 10.00
CA ASN A 103 6.15 0.32 9.44
C ASN A 103 6.39 -0.68 8.31
N THR A 104 5.44 -1.59 8.15
CA THR A 104 5.44 -2.59 7.08
C THR A 104 4.19 -2.44 6.23
N ILE A 105 4.40 -2.19 4.93
CA ILE A 105 3.34 -2.14 3.92
C ILE A 105 3.56 -3.33 3.01
N GLU A 106 2.69 -4.33 3.08
CA GLU A 106 2.92 -5.62 2.44
C GLU A 106 1.64 -6.24 1.88
N GLY A 107 1.71 -6.95 0.75
CA GLY A 107 0.56 -7.69 0.24
C GLY A 107 -0.66 -6.83 -0.12
N ASN A 108 -0.47 -5.58 -0.53
CA ASN A 108 -1.55 -4.66 -0.91
C ASN A 108 -1.58 -4.37 -2.42
N PHE A 109 -2.75 -4.03 -2.95
CA PHE A 109 -2.92 -3.50 -4.30
C PHE A 109 -3.23 -2.00 -4.22
N ILE A 110 -2.36 -1.16 -4.76
CA ILE A 110 -2.38 0.30 -4.58
C ILE A 110 -2.44 0.98 -5.94
N GLY A 111 -3.55 1.67 -6.20
CA GLY A 111 -3.82 2.40 -7.44
C GLY A 111 -4.46 1.55 -8.55
N THR A 112 -4.88 0.33 -8.23
CA THR A 112 -5.58 -0.58 -9.17
C THR A 112 -6.95 -1.00 -8.64
N ASN A 113 -7.74 -1.66 -9.50
CA ASN A 113 -8.87 -2.47 -9.05
C ASN A 113 -8.40 -3.72 -8.27
N ALA A 114 -9.34 -4.42 -7.63
CA ALA A 114 -9.04 -5.64 -6.85
C ALA A 114 -8.49 -6.82 -7.66
N ALA A 115 -8.70 -6.82 -8.98
CA ALA A 115 -8.09 -7.80 -9.88
C ALA A 115 -6.66 -7.43 -10.30
N GLY A 116 -6.17 -6.23 -9.96
CA GLY A 116 -4.84 -5.74 -10.33
C GLY A 116 -4.63 -5.54 -11.84
N THR A 117 -5.71 -5.37 -12.61
CA THR A 117 -5.68 -5.32 -14.09
C THR A 117 -6.05 -3.96 -14.68
N ALA A 118 -6.66 -3.07 -13.90
CA ALA A 118 -7.02 -1.73 -14.34
C ALA A 118 -6.63 -0.68 -13.30
N ALA A 119 -6.19 0.49 -13.77
CA ALA A 119 -5.84 1.61 -12.91
C ALA A 119 -7.10 2.26 -12.31
N LEU A 120 -7.04 2.49 -11.00
CA LEU A 120 -7.96 3.33 -10.24
C LEU A 120 -7.06 4.30 -9.43
N PRO A 121 -6.58 5.38 -10.07
CA PRO A 121 -5.45 6.15 -9.57
C PRO A 121 -5.69 6.74 -8.19
N ASN A 122 -4.67 6.67 -7.33
CA ASN A 122 -4.53 7.61 -6.22
C ASN A 122 -3.73 8.83 -6.65
N GLY A 123 -4.00 9.94 -5.97
CA GLY A 123 -3.22 11.15 -5.99
C GLY A 123 -3.57 12.15 -7.07
N ALA A 124 -2.92 13.30 -6.95
CA ALA A 124 -2.93 14.38 -7.92
C ALA A 124 -1.52 14.98 -8.00
N SER A 125 -1.08 15.38 -9.20
CA SER A 125 0.27 15.90 -9.43
C SER A 125 1.35 14.92 -8.96
N SER A 126 2.18 15.27 -7.96
CA SER A 126 3.27 14.41 -7.44
C SER A 126 2.83 13.48 -6.30
N MET A 127 1.56 13.51 -5.90
CA MET A 127 1.00 12.66 -4.84
C MET A 127 0.48 11.36 -5.47
N GLY A 128 0.61 10.22 -4.79
CA GLY A 128 0.40 8.93 -5.44
C GLY A 128 0.22 7.75 -4.50
N GLY A 129 1.08 6.74 -4.63
CA GLY A 129 0.98 5.47 -3.90
C GLY A 129 1.38 5.59 -2.43
N VAL A 130 2.55 5.06 -2.08
CA VAL A 130 3.06 5.00 -0.71
C VAL A 130 4.13 6.07 -0.51
N ILE A 131 3.81 7.10 0.27
CA ILE A 131 4.66 8.28 0.42
C ILE A 131 5.14 8.40 1.85
N PHE A 132 6.47 8.50 2.02
CA PHE A 132 7.14 8.66 3.30
C PHE A 132 7.60 10.10 3.45
N VAL A 133 6.99 10.82 4.38
CA VAL A 133 7.23 12.25 4.59
C VAL A 133 8.17 12.46 5.77
N GLY A 134 9.06 13.45 5.67
CA GLY A 134 9.95 13.84 6.77
C GLY A 134 11.02 12.81 7.09
N ALA A 135 11.37 12.67 8.37
CA ALA A 135 12.42 11.78 8.87
C ALA A 135 11.95 10.35 9.16
N SER A 136 10.93 9.86 8.44
CA SER A 136 10.36 8.52 8.60
C SER A 136 11.36 7.44 8.16
N SER A 137 11.77 6.59 9.10
CA SER A 137 12.93 5.71 8.95
C SER A 137 12.60 4.23 9.20
N ASN A 138 13.44 3.35 8.62
CA ASN A 138 13.35 1.90 8.83
C ASN A 138 12.00 1.28 8.47
N ASN A 139 11.30 1.87 7.50
CA ASN A 139 10.05 1.31 6.99
C ASN A 139 10.32 0.36 5.82
N THR A 140 9.41 -0.58 5.64
CA THR A 140 9.48 -1.60 4.58
C THR A 140 8.23 -1.54 3.71
N VAL A 141 8.43 -1.44 2.40
CA VAL A 141 7.40 -1.66 1.38
C VAL A 141 7.73 -2.95 0.67
N GLY A 142 6.94 -3.98 0.90
CA GLY A 142 7.13 -5.32 0.38
C GLY A 142 7.94 -6.22 1.31
N GLY A 143 8.71 -7.14 0.74
CA GLY A 143 9.50 -8.12 1.49
C GLY A 143 10.12 -9.19 0.59
N THR A 144 10.78 -10.16 1.20
CA THR A 144 11.42 -11.29 0.49
C THR A 144 10.49 -12.47 0.24
N THR A 145 9.34 -12.53 0.93
CA THR A 145 8.36 -13.59 0.78
C THR A 145 7.29 -13.22 -0.24
N PRO A 146 6.69 -14.20 -0.95
CA PRO A 146 5.58 -13.96 -1.87
C PRO A 146 4.43 -13.13 -1.28
N ASP A 147 4.02 -13.42 -0.05
CA ASP A 147 2.86 -12.80 0.59
C ASP A 147 3.08 -11.32 0.94
N ALA A 148 4.33 -10.86 0.95
CA ALA A 148 4.68 -9.48 1.20
C ALA A 148 4.58 -8.59 -0.05
N ARG A 149 4.52 -9.17 -1.26
CA ARG A 149 4.49 -8.43 -2.53
C ARG A 149 3.32 -7.46 -2.59
N ASN A 150 3.61 -6.16 -2.76
CA ASN A 150 2.58 -5.21 -3.16
C ASN A 150 2.52 -5.09 -4.69
N LEU A 151 1.34 -4.76 -5.21
CA LEU A 151 1.13 -4.24 -6.55
C LEU A 151 0.89 -2.73 -6.46
N ILE A 152 1.82 -1.92 -6.94
CA ILE A 152 1.77 -0.44 -6.82
C ILE A 152 1.85 0.18 -8.22
N SER A 153 0.68 0.44 -8.78
CA SER A 153 0.52 0.70 -10.21
C SER A 153 -0.62 1.67 -10.47
N GLY A 154 -0.61 2.34 -11.61
CA GLY A 154 -1.69 3.22 -12.04
C GLY A 154 -1.91 4.47 -11.17
N ASN A 155 -0.98 4.85 -10.28
CA ASN A 155 -1.11 6.09 -9.50
C ASN A 155 -0.73 7.33 -10.33
N ILE A 156 -1.26 8.50 -9.98
CA ILE A 156 -0.92 9.76 -10.67
C ILE A 156 0.51 10.17 -10.33
N GLY A 157 0.85 10.25 -9.04
CA GLY A 157 2.20 10.59 -8.63
C GLY A 157 3.15 9.40 -8.62
N GLU A 158 4.07 9.42 -7.66
CA GLU A 158 5.06 8.37 -7.46
C GLU A 158 4.40 7.09 -6.92
N GLY A 159 4.90 5.92 -7.33
CA GLY A 159 4.48 4.65 -6.75
C GLY A 159 4.93 4.53 -5.30
N VAL A 160 6.24 4.69 -5.08
CA VAL A 160 6.84 4.75 -3.73
C VAL A 160 7.82 5.92 -3.63
N SER A 161 7.77 6.66 -2.53
CA SER A 161 8.63 7.83 -2.29
C SER A 161 9.25 7.82 -0.89
N PHE A 162 10.57 7.85 -0.78
CA PHE A 162 11.28 7.89 0.50
C PHE A 162 11.88 9.27 0.78
N GLY A 163 11.39 9.94 1.84
CA GLY A 163 12.01 11.15 2.40
C GLY A 163 12.98 10.91 3.56
N GLY A 164 12.93 9.76 4.22
CA GLY A 164 13.78 9.40 5.37
C GLY A 164 14.73 8.23 5.11
N THR A 165 15.67 8.00 6.03
CA THR A 165 16.78 7.04 5.85
C THR A 165 16.43 5.61 6.26
N GLY A 166 17.14 4.61 5.73
CA GLY A 166 17.01 3.23 6.20
C GLY A 166 15.75 2.50 5.71
N ASN A 167 15.02 3.09 4.77
CA ASN A 167 13.80 2.50 4.23
C ASN A 167 14.09 1.47 3.13
N THR A 168 13.24 0.46 3.00
CA THR A 168 13.40 -0.66 2.05
C THR A 168 12.19 -0.77 1.12
N VAL A 169 12.42 -0.84 -0.18
CA VAL A 169 11.44 -1.32 -1.19
C VAL A 169 11.96 -2.61 -1.79
N GLN A 170 11.28 -3.73 -1.55
CA GLN A 170 11.73 -5.04 -2.06
C GLN A 170 10.56 -5.94 -2.45
N GLY A 171 10.71 -6.70 -3.54
CA GLY A 171 9.78 -7.77 -3.90
C GLY A 171 8.39 -7.32 -4.37
N ASN A 172 8.23 -6.05 -4.77
CA ASN A 172 6.96 -5.48 -5.26
C ASN A 172 6.85 -5.55 -6.79
N PHE A 173 5.62 -5.56 -7.29
CA PHE A 173 5.30 -5.16 -8.65
C PHE A 173 4.97 -3.68 -8.68
N ILE A 174 5.70 -2.91 -9.50
CA ILE A 174 5.56 -1.45 -9.57
C ILE A 174 5.45 -1.04 -11.03
N GLY A 175 4.32 -0.42 -11.39
CA GLY A 175 4.05 0.05 -12.75
C GLY A 175 3.66 -1.03 -13.77
N THR A 176 3.29 -2.22 -13.29
CA THR A 176 2.78 -3.34 -14.09
C THR A 176 1.39 -3.76 -13.62
N ASP A 177 0.70 -4.61 -14.37
CA ASP A 177 -0.47 -5.34 -13.87
C ASP A 177 -0.07 -6.46 -12.89
N VAL A 178 -1.08 -7.16 -12.37
CA VAL A 178 -0.94 -8.29 -11.44
C VAL A 178 -0.08 -9.43 -11.99
N THR A 179 0.03 -9.57 -13.32
CA THR A 179 0.87 -10.60 -13.93
C THR A 179 2.37 -10.23 -13.89
N GLY A 180 2.69 -8.96 -13.67
CA GLY A 180 4.05 -8.44 -13.78
C GLY A 180 4.51 -8.24 -15.23
N THR A 181 3.62 -8.39 -16.22
CA THR A 181 4.01 -8.41 -17.65
C THR A 181 3.37 -7.32 -18.49
N LEU A 182 2.18 -6.84 -18.14
CA LEU A 182 1.53 -5.75 -18.87
C LEU A 182 1.80 -4.41 -18.19
N PRO A 183 2.04 -3.34 -18.95
CA PRO A 183 2.29 -2.03 -18.38
C PRO A 183 1.02 -1.46 -17.73
N LEU A 184 1.16 -0.99 -16.49
CA LEU A 184 0.15 -0.23 -15.76
C LEU A 184 0.87 0.84 -14.93
N GLY A 185 1.62 1.69 -15.63
CA GLY A 185 2.59 2.61 -15.04
C GLY A 185 1.99 3.58 -14.02
N ASN A 186 2.78 3.95 -13.02
CA ASN A 186 2.56 5.20 -12.28
C ASN A 186 2.97 6.38 -13.19
N THR A 187 2.25 7.51 -13.12
CA THR A 187 2.42 8.57 -14.13
C THR A 187 3.69 9.41 -13.93
N ASP A 188 4.20 9.54 -12.70
CA ASP A 188 5.50 10.19 -12.42
C ASP A 188 6.65 9.15 -12.34
N ARG A 189 7.01 8.69 -11.14
CA ARG A 189 8.11 7.75 -10.90
C ARG A 189 7.60 6.44 -10.31
N GLY A 190 8.25 5.32 -10.64
CA GLY A 190 7.98 4.04 -9.96
C GLY A 190 8.43 4.08 -8.50
N VAL A 191 9.72 4.36 -8.29
CA VAL A 191 10.34 4.53 -6.97
C VAL A 191 11.20 5.80 -7.00
N PHE A 192 10.98 6.70 -6.04
CA PHE A 192 11.78 7.90 -5.85
C PHE A 192 12.43 7.89 -4.47
N ILE A 193 13.76 8.03 -4.44
CA ILE A 193 14.55 8.02 -3.21
C ILE A 193 15.22 9.38 -3.05
N ASN A 194 14.78 10.13 -2.04
CA ASN A 194 15.42 11.37 -1.60
C ASN A 194 15.95 11.21 -0.18
N ALA A 195 16.74 10.15 0.04
CA ALA A 195 17.30 9.79 1.33
C ALA A 195 18.54 8.90 1.19
N SER A 196 19.28 8.74 2.28
CA SER A 196 20.45 7.86 2.37
C SER A 196 20.12 6.51 3.01
N ASN A 197 20.95 5.50 2.74
CA ASN A 197 20.87 4.15 3.33
C ASN A 197 19.55 3.42 3.04
N CYS A 198 18.95 3.68 1.88
CA CYS A 198 17.77 2.94 1.43
C CYS A 198 18.16 1.70 0.62
N LEU A 199 17.36 0.64 0.74
CA LEU A 199 17.44 -0.54 -0.12
C LEU A 199 16.32 -0.49 -1.17
N VAL A 200 16.69 -0.62 -2.45
CA VAL A 200 15.73 -0.81 -3.54
C VAL A 200 16.06 -2.12 -4.24
N GLY A 201 15.07 -3.00 -4.34
CA GLY A 201 15.26 -4.37 -4.78
C GLY A 201 15.91 -5.23 -3.70
N GLY A 202 16.80 -6.12 -4.11
CA GLY A 202 17.48 -7.08 -3.25
C GLY A 202 17.65 -8.42 -3.96
N THR A 203 18.42 -9.33 -3.37
CA THR A 203 18.67 -10.65 -3.95
C THR A 203 17.44 -11.53 -3.79
N THR A 204 16.71 -11.72 -4.88
CA THR A 204 15.83 -12.89 -5.08
C THR A 204 16.58 -13.93 -5.88
#